data_AF-A0A832DT77-F1
#
_entry.id   AF-A0A832DT77-F1
#
_cell.length_a   1.000
_cell.length_b   1.000
_cell.length_c   1.000
_cell.angle_alpha   90.00
_cell.angle_beta   90.00
_cell.angle_gamma   90.00
#
_symmetry.space_group_name_H-M   'P 1'
#
loop_
_entity.id
_entity.type
_entity.pdbx_description
1 polymer ?
#
loop_
_entity_poly.entity_id
_entity_poly.type
_entity_poly.pdbx_seq_one_letter_code
_entity_poly.pdbx_strand_id
1 'polypeptide(L)'
;MEPQTNPTPTPTPGLAPPPAPKRVKRYPYMLTLHISERQKAMLDCLSGRMQAPVSELIRRVIDELIEKYGGKCEDAVRELVDEEFPTIRGR
;
A
#
# COMPACT_ATOMS: atom_id res chain seq x y z
N MET A 1 5.55 34.66 -55.06
CA MET A 1 5.44 33.53 -54.12
C MET A 1 6.75 33.48 -53.36
N GLU A 2 6.78 33.95 -52.13
CA GLU A 2 7.98 33.91 -51.28
C GLU A 2 7.90 32.68 -50.35
N PRO A 3 8.99 31.92 -50.15
CA PRO A 3 8.97 30.76 -49.27
C PRO A 3 9.01 31.18 -47.80
N GLN A 4 7.99 30.81 -47.03
CA GLN A 4 8.00 30.91 -45.56
C GLN A 4 9.09 30.00 -44.99
N THR A 5 10.06 30.58 -44.28
CA THR A 5 11.00 29.85 -43.44
C THR A 5 10.42 29.74 -42.02
N ASN A 6 10.03 28.52 -41.63
CA ASN A 6 9.70 28.22 -40.24
C ASN A 6 10.96 28.43 -39.37
N PRO A 7 10.88 29.13 -38.22
CA PRO A 7 12.02 29.23 -37.33
C PRO A 7 12.28 27.86 -36.66
N THR A 8 13.49 27.33 -36.86
CA THR A 8 14.03 26.17 -36.16
C THR A 8 13.94 26.36 -34.64
N PRO A 9 13.40 25.40 -33.86
CA PRO A 9 13.37 25.52 -32.40
C PRO A 9 14.79 25.48 -31.84
N THR A 10 15.14 26.52 -31.10
CA THR A 10 16.40 26.67 -30.36
C THR A 10 16.56 25.51 -29.36
N PRO A 11 17.69 24.77 -29.35
CA PRO A 11 17.95 23.77 -28.31
C PRO A 11 18.20 24.50 -26.98
N THR A 12 17.29 24.34 -26.01
CA THR A 12 17.44 24.91 -24.67
C THR A 12 18.56 24.18 -23.92
N PRO A 13 19.65 24.86 -23.52
CA PRO A 13 20.68 24.23 -22.72
C PRO A 13 20.18 24.09 -21.28
N GLY A 14 20.16 22.86 -20.74
CA GLY A 14 20.25 22.66 -19.29
C GLY A 14 19.06 22.08 -18.53
N LEU A 15 18.06 21.46 -19.15
CA LEU A 15 17.15 20.58 -18.39
C LEU A 15 17.71 19.15 -18.37
N ALA A 16 18.29 18.76 -17.24
CA ALA A 16 18.55 17.35 -16.96
C ALA A 16 17.24 16.55 -17.15
N PRO A 17 17.27 15.38 -17.82
CA PRO A 17 16.08 14.57 -17.97
C PRO A 17 15.50 14.25 -16.59
N PRO A 18 14.17 14.22 -16.44
CA PRO A 18 13.55 13.86 -15.17
C PRO A 18 14.09 12.50 -14.71
N PRO A 19 14.36 12.32 -13.40
CA PRO A 19 14.89 11.06 -12.89
C PRO A 19 13.98 9.92 -13.33
N ALA A 20 14.61 8.83 -13.81
CA ALA A 20 13.88 7.65 -14.26
C ALA A 20 12.88 7.23 -13.15
N PRO A 21 11.62 6.94 -13.50
CA PRO A 21 10.63 6.54 -12.52
C PRO A 21 11.17 5.33 -11.75
N LYS A 22 11.31 5.48 -10.42
CA LYS A 22 11.76 4.39 -9.54
C LYS A 22 10.81 3.22 -9.77
N ARG A 23 11.32 2.13 -10.36
CA ARG A 23 10.55 0.90 -10.54
C ARG A 23 10.11 0.43 -9.17
N VAL A 24 8.79 0.40 -8.96
CA VAL A 24 8.20 -0.15 -7.75
C VAL A 24 8.70 -1.59 -7.60
N LYS A 25 9.27 -1.93 -6.44
CA LYS A 25 9.74 -3.29 -6.15
C LYS A 25 8.59 -4.26 -6.43
N ARG A 26 8.79 -5.22 -7.33
CA ARG A 26 7.82 -6.30 -7.56
C ARG A 26 7.76 -7.15 -6.31
N TYR A 27 6.59 -7.24 -5.68
CA TYR A 27 6.38 -8.07 -4.51
C TYR A 27 6.29 -9.53 -4.96
N PRO A 28 7.17 -10.43 -4.45
CA PRO A 28 7.20 -11.83 -4.86
C PRO A 28 5.98 -12.64 -4.38
N TYR A 29 5.25 -12.12 -3.40
CA TYR A 29 4.09 -12.78 -2.80
C TYR A 29 2.92 -11.81 -2.73
N MET A 30 1.73 -12.29 -3.12
CA MET A 30 0.46 -11.60 -2.93
C MET A 30 -0.28 -12.24 -1.77
N LEU A 31 -0.71 -11.42 -0.81
CA LEU A 31 -1.55 -11.83 0.31
C LEU A 31 -2.97 -11.30 0.07
N THR A 32 -3.96 -12.18 0.17
CA THR A 32 -5.37 -11.82 0.09
C THR A 32 -5.94 -11.78 1.51
N LEU A 33 -6.42 -10.61 1.92
CA LEU A 33 -7.04 -10.40 3.22
C LEU A 33 -8.56 -10.44 3.06
N HIS A 34 -9.21 -11.32 3.81
CA HIS A 34 -10.65 -11.32 3.94
C HIS A 34 -11.04 -10.40 5.09
N ILE A 35 -11.73 -9.31 4.76
CA ILE A 35 -12.23 -8.33 5.73
C ILE A 35 -13.72 -8.14 5.55
N SER A 36 -14.42 -7.86 6.65
CA SER A 36 -15.83 -7.49 6.63
C SER A 36 -16.05 -6.13 5.97
N GLU A 37 -17.28 -5.87 5.49
CA GLU A 37 -17.64 -4.55 4.94
C GLU A 37 -17.44 -3.42 5.96
N ARG A 38 -17.71 -3.68 7.24
CA ARG A 38 -17.49 -2.71 8.33
C ARG A 38 -16.01 -2.37 8.48
N GLN A 39 -15.13 -3.37 8.46
CA GLN A 39 -13.67 -3.16 8.54
C GLN A 39 -13.16 -2.40 7.31
N LYS A 40 -13.69 -2.70 6.12
CA LYS A 40 -13.37 -1.96 4.90
C LYS A 40 -13.76 -0.48 5.00
N ALA A 41 -14.98 -0.16 5.41
CA ALA A 41 -15.44 1.22 5.57
C ALA A 41 -14.60 2.01 6.59
N MET A 42 -14.18 1.34 7.68
CA MET A 42 -13.28 1.91 8.67
C MET A 42 -11.90 2.22 8.06
N LEU A 43 -11.33 1.30 7.28
CA LEU A 43 -10.05 1.50 6.59
C LEU A 43 -10.12 2.64 5.57
N ASP A 44 -11.21 2.74 4.81
CA ASP A 44 -11.43 3.83 3.84
C ASP A 44 -11.50 5.19 4.56
N CYS A 45 -12.17 5.25 5.71
CA CYS A 45 -12.24 6.46 6.53
C CYS A 45 -10.86 6.86 7.09
N LEU A 46 -10.09 5.88 7.61
CA LEU A 46 -8.74 6.11 8.10
C LEU A 46 -7.79 6.55 6.99
N SER A 47 -7.93 5.95 5.81
CA SER A 47 -7.17 6.30 4.61
C SER A 47 -7.39 7.76 4.23
N GLY A 48 -8.64 8.23 4.23
CA GLY A 48 -8.98 9.63 4.00
C GLY A 48 -8.41 10.56 5.08
N ARG A 49 -8.52 10.18 6.36
CA ARG A 49 -8.04 11.01 7.48
C ARG A 49 -6.52 11.16 7.51
N MET A 50 -5.79 10.08 7.24
CA MET A 50 -4.33 10.05 7.30
C MET A 50 -3.67 10.43 5.97
N GLN A 51 -4.47 10.63 4.91
CA GLN A 51 -4.00 10.86 3.55
C GLN A 51 -2.99 9.79 3.10
N ALA A 52 -3.23 8.55 3.49
CA ALA A 52 -2.38 7.40 3.20
C ALA A 52 -3.21 6.28 2.57
N PRO A 53 -2.68 5.56 1.56
CA PRO A 53 -3.42 4.48 0.91
C PRO A 53 -3.67 3.33 1.90
N VAL A 54 -4.81 2.63 1.75
CA VAL A 54 -5.19 1.49 2.60
C VAL A 54 -4.09 0.42 2.65
N SER A 55 -3.38 0.18 1.55
CA SER A 55 -2.26 -0.76 1.50
C SER A 55 -1.10 -0.37 2.43
N GLU A 56 -0.82 0.92 2.59
CA GLU A 56 0.21 1.39 3.51
C GLU A 56 -0.24 1.29 4.96
N LEU A 57 -1.52 1.58 5.24
CA LEU A 57 -2.09 1.38 6.58
C LEU A 57 -2.00 -0.10 7.01
N ILE A 58 -2.43 -1.01 6.14
CA ILE A 58 -2.31 -2.45 6.38
C ILE A 58 -0.85 -2.85 6.59
N ARG A 59 0.07 -2.31 5.78
CA ARG A 59 1.49 -2.63 5.91
C ARG A 59 2.05 -2.21 7.27
N ARG A 60 1.72 -1.01 7.75
CA ARG A 60 2.17 -0.51 9.07
C ARG A 60 1.68 -1.42 10.21
N VAL A 61 0.42 -1.87 10.13
CA VAL A 61 -0.14 -2.80 11.12
C VAL A 61 0.59 -4.15 11.07
N ILE A 62 0.85 -4.68 9.87
CA ILE A 62 1.62 -5.93 9.71
C ILE A 62 3.04 -5.75 10.26
N ASP A 63 3.71 -4.65 9.95
CA ASP A 63 5.07 -4.36 10.43
C ASP A 63 5.09 -4.30 11.98
N GLU A 64 4.10 -3.66 12.61
CA GLU A 64 3.94 -3.59 14.07
C GLU A 64 3.67 -4.98 14.69
N LEU A 65 2.83 -5.80 14.06
CA LEU A 65 2.57 -7.17 14.51
C LEU A 65 3.82 -8.04 14.39
N ILE A 66 4.60 -7.91 13.31
CA ILE A 66 5.88 -8.63 13.16
C ILE A 66 6.89 -8.17 14.20
N GLU A 67 6.95 -6.88 14.52
CA GLU A 67 7.85 -6.39 15.57
C GLU A 67 7.44 -6.93 16.94
N LYS A 68 6.13 -6.92 17.24
CA LYS A 68 5.58 -7.37 18.52
C LYS A 68 5.66 -8.90 18.70
N TYR A 69 5.47 -9.65 17.63
CA TYR A 69 5.26 -11.10 17.68
C TYR A 69 6.26 -11.92 16.83
N GLY A 70 7.18 -11.30 16.11
CA GLY A 70 8.06 -11.97 15.14
C GLY A 70 9.01 -13.01 15.75
N GLY A 71 9.25 -12.96 17.06
CA GLY A 71 9.97 -14.01 17.81
C GLY A 71 9.09 -15.17 18.29
N LYS A 72 7.76 -15.04 18.21
CA LYS A 72 6.75 -15.96 18.76
C LYS A 72 5.56 -16.11 17.81
N CYS A 73 5.82 -16.13 16.50
CA CYS A 73 4.75 -16.11 15.50
C CYS A 73 3.75 -17.26 15.67
N GLU A 74 4.21 -18.44 16.12
CA GLU A 74 3.33 -19.58 16.41
C GLU A 74 2.44 -19.36 17.64
N ASP A 75 2.93 -18.69 18.69
CA ASP A 75 2.15 -18.40 19.90
C ASP A 75 1.16 -17.25 19.67
N ALA A 76 1.55 -16.23 18.90
CA ALA A 76 0.72 -15.06 18.62
C ALA A 76 -0.46 -15.38 17.70
N VAL A 77 -0.28 -16.28 16.73
CA VAL A 77 -1.40 -16.78 15.90
C VAL A 77 -2.40 -17.54 16.77
N ARG A 78 -1.94 -18.26 17.81
CA ARG A 78 -2.81 -18.98 18.73
C ARG A 78 -3.62 -18.01 19.61
N GLU A 79 -3.00 -16.98 20.17
CA GLU A 79 -3.72 -15.96 20.97
C GLU A 79 -4.73 -15.13 20.15
N LEU A 80 -4.42 -14.77 18.90
CA LEU A 80 -5.33 -13.98 18.06
C LEU A 80 -6.57 -14.77 17.62
N VAL A 81 -6.45 -16.10 17.47
CA VAL A 81 -7.58 -16.98 17.15
C VAL A 81 -8.54 -17.11 18.35
N ASP A 82 -8.02 -17.02 19.57
CA ASP A 82 -8.84 -17.12 20.78
C ASP A 82 -9.61 -15.81 21.11
N GLU A 83 -9.10 -14.65 20.69
CA GLU A 83 -9.74 -13.34 20.94
C GLU A 83 -10.78 -12.94 19.87
N GLU A 84 -10.60 -13.32 18.61
CA GLU A 84 -11.49 -12.93 17.51
C GLU A 84 -12.21 -14.15 16.93
N PHE A 85 -13.18 -14.71 17.67
CA PHE A 85 -14.45 -15.33 17.20
C PHE A 85 -15.09 -16.05 18.40
N PRO A 86 -16.14 -15.50 19.06
CA PRO A 86 -17.05 -16.36 19.81
C PRO A 86 -17.68 -17.28 18.76
N THR A 87 -17.14 -18.48 18.66
CA THR A 87 -17.72 -19.54 17.84
C THR A 87 -19.15 -19.65 18.31
N ILE A 88 -20.11 -19.28 17.46
CA ILE A 88 -21.52 -19.56 17.67
C ILE A 88 -21.63 -21.08 17.58
N ARG A 89 -21.29 -21.77 18.68
CA ARG A 89 -21.68 -23.15 18.89
C ARG A 89 -23.14 -23.10 19.29
N GLY A 90 -23.99 -23.15 18.27
CA GLY A 90 -25.36 -23.59 18.43
C GLY A 90 -25.36 -25.05 18.86
N ARG A 91 -25.60 -25.29 20.14
CA ARG A 91 -26.54 -26.29 20.65
C ARG A 91 -26.83 -26.05 22.12
#